data_AF-A0A7C6AXM1-F1
#
_entry.id   AF-A0A7C6AXM1-F1
#
_cell.length_a   1.000
_cell.length_b   1.000
_cell.length_c   1.000
_cell.angle_alpha   90.00
_cell.angle_beta   90.00
_cell.angle_gamma   90.00
#
_symmetry.space_group_name_H-M   'P 1'
#
loop_
_entity.id
_entity.type
_entity.pdbx_description
1 polymer ?
#
loop_
_entity_poly.entity_id
_entity_poly.type
_entity_poly.pdbx_seq_one_letter_code
_entity_poly.pdbx_strand_id
1 'polypeptide(L)'
;MINEELESFISAHRDEAYLLLRHYLNLGRPFLLHSDLQDEFKNFCSQQHTRLPDSPLAGVIRASQEAVVNAPWFYLAVRPAVARWYYLRFHVEQRVLEEIPVEEFLAFKERQVDGTEGGWMLEIDLQPFNREFPRMQQARSIGRGVEFLNRHLSSRLFQPLQGGDRRLLGFLRVHQHQGEQLMLSRRISSVKGLRRALRRAEEYLAAQSRDASWKEVGGTLQSIGFEPGWGRTVGRMRDTMQLLADILEAPDPVALERFLGRIPMIFKLAILSPHGYFGQANVLGLPDTGGQVVYILDQVRALEKEMRQRIFEQGLDIEPRILVVTRLIPEARGTTCDQRMEPIAGTDYSSILRVPFRSATGEVVRHWISRFEVWPYLETFAAEAGRELVAELGGRPDLIVGNYSDGNLVASLLANDLRVTQCNIAHALEKTKYLYSDLYWRENEDQYHFAAQFTADLIAMNAADFIITSTYQEIAGRQDGVGQYESYQSFTMPGLYRVVNGIDVFEPKFNIIS
;
A
#
# COMPACT_ATOMS: atom_id res chain seq x y z
N MET A 1 -25.85 -1.85 12.44
CA MET A 1 -26.67 -1.91 11.20
C MET A 1 -28.06 -2.45 11.46
N ILE A 2 -28.23 -3.25 12.50
CA ILE A 2 -29.54 -3.43 13.12
C ILE A 2 -30.07 -2.05 13.54
N ASN A 3 -31.18 -1.64 12.96
CA ASN A 3 -31.90 -0.42 13.33
C ASN A 3 -33.32 -0.80 13.77
N GLU A 4 -33.99 0.12 14.46
CA GLU A 4 -35.37 -0.10 14.95
C GLU A 4 -36.32 -0.52 13.83
N GLU A 5 -36.09 -0.07 12.59
CA GLU A 5 -36.90 -0.46 11.42
C GLU A 5 -36.73 -1.93 11.04
N LEU A 6 -35.50 -2.46 11.03
CA LEU A 6 -35.24 -3.87 10.72
C LEU A 6 -35.79 -4.79 11.83
N GLU A 7 -35.56 -4.44 13.09
CA GLU A 7 -36.10 -5.21 14.23
C GLU A 7 -37.63 -5.19 14.24
N SER A 8 -38.23 -4.01 14.02
CA SER A 8 -39.68 -3.84 13.91
C SER A 8 -40.25 -4.63 12.74
N PHE A 9 -39.60 -4.59 11.57
CA PHE A 9 -40.02 -5.37 10.40
C PHE A 9 -39.96 -6.87 10.67
N ILE A 10 -38.84 -7.38 11.19
CA ILE A 10 -38.69 -8.81 11.51
C ILE A 10 -39.72 -9.22 12.55
N SER A 11 -40.00 -8.38 13.56
CA SER A 11 -40.98 -8.69 14.59
C SER A 11 -42.42 -8.66 14.07
N ALA A 12 -42.77 -7.77 13.14
CA ALA A 12 -44.09 -7.64 12.55
C ALA A 12 -44.36 -8.66 11.42
N HIS A 13 -43.34 -9.04 10.66
CA HIS A 13 -43.41 -9.92 9.50
C HIS A 13 -42.61 -11.22 9.67
N ARG A 14 -42.65 -11.78 10.89
CA ARG A 14 -41.85 -12.95 11.30
C ARG A 14 -41.98 -14.15 10.36
N ASP A 15 -43.18 -14.40 9.83
CA ASP A 15 -43.41 -15.59 9.01
C ASP A 15 -42.82 -15.44 7.60
N GLU A 16 -42.88 -14.25 6.99
CA GLU A 16 -42.24 -14.00 5.68
C GLU A 16 -40.72 -14.07 5.79
N ALA A 17 -40.13 -13.47 6.84
CA ALA A 17 -38.70 -13.55 7.10
C ALA A 17 -38.25 -15.00 7.38
N TYR A 18 -39.03 -15.74 8.17
CA TYR A 18 -38.77 -17.16 8.44
C TYR A 18 -38.79 -18.01 7.17
N LEU A 19 -39.80 -17.82 6.30
CA LEU A 19 -39.91 -18.58 5.05
C LEU A 19 -38.75 -18.29 4.10
N LEU A 20 -38.30 -17.04 4.00
CA LEU A 20 -37.11 -16.68 3.22
C LEU A 20 -35.84 -17.33 3.78
N LEU A 21 -35.61 -17.22 5.09
CA LEU A 21 -34.42 -17.82 5.71
C LEU A 21 -34.43 -19.34 5.58
N ARG A 22 -35.59 -19.97 5.75
CA ARG A 22 -35.77 -21.41 5.52
C ARG A 22 -35.53 -21.80 4.06
N HIS A 23 -35.93 -20.95 3.10
CA HIS A 23 -35.58 -21.15 1.69
C HIS A 23 -34.07 -21.22 1.51
N TYR A 24 -33.32 -20.27 2.06
CA TYR A 24 -31.85 -20.31 2.01
C TYR A 24 -31.25 -21.55 2.69
N LEU A 25 -31.74 -21.95 3.87
CA LEU A 25 -31.30 -23.18 4.55
C LEU A 25 -31.51 -24.42 3.67
N ASN A 26 -32.64 -24.49 2.95
CA ASN A 26 -33.01 -25.63 2.12
C ASN A 26 -32.21 -25.73 0.81
N LEU A 27 -31.40 -24.74 0.46
CA LEU A 27 -30.49 -24.82 -0.69
C LEU A 27 -29.39 -25.87 -0.48
N GLY A 28 -29.12 -26.26 0.77
CA GLY A 28 -28.12 -27.28 1.11
C GLY A 28 -26.67 -26.87 0.80
N ARG A 29 -26.42 -25.57 0.57
CA ARG A 29 -25.09 -25.01 0.31
C ARG A 29 -24.58 -24.29 1.57
N PRO A 30 -23.37 -24.60 2.06
CA PRO A 30 -22.82 -23.96 3.26
C PRO A 30 -22.43 -22.51 3.03
N PHE A 31 -22.15 -22.12 1.77
CA PHE A 31 -21.77 -20.77 1.40
C PHE A 31 -22.64 -20.27 0.25
N LEU A 32 -23.13 -19.04 0.38
CA LEU A 32 -23.87 -18.34 -0.66
C LEU A 32 -23.17 -17.01 -0.94
N LEU A 33 -22.84 -16.77 -2.21
CA LEU A 33 -22.25 -15.51 -2.65
C LEU A 33 -23.32 -14.43 -2.79
N HIS A 34 -22.89 -13.18 -2.98
CA HIS A 34 -23.77 -12.06 -3.30
C HIS A 34 -24.78 -12.39 -4.41
N SER A 35 -24.32 -12.96 -5.53
CA SER A 35 -25.21 -13.34 -6.64
C SER A 35 -26.22 -14.42 -6.24
N ASP A 36 -25.80 -15.45 -5.50
CA ASP A 36 -26.70 -16.49 -5.00
C ASP A 36 -27.79 -15.89 -4.12
N LEU A 37 -27.41 -15.00 -3.19
CA LEU A 37 -28.33 -14.33 -2.29
C LEU A 37 -29.36 -13.50 -3.07
N GLN A 38 -28.91 -12.73 -4.07
CA GLN A 38 -29.79 -11.91 -4.90
C GLN A 38 -30.74 -12.73 -5.76
N ASP A 39 -30.23 -13.75 -6.42
CA ASP A 39 -31.02 -14.54 -7.37
C ASP A 39 -32.06 -15.38 -6.65
N GLU A 40 -31.68 -16.02 -5.53
CA GLU A 40 -32.61 -16.77 -4.69
C GLU A 40 -33.64 -15.88 -4.00
N PHE A 41 -33.27 -14.65 -3.61
CA PHE A 41 -34.22 -13.68 -3.07
C PHE A 41 -35.30 -13.32 -4.10
N LYS A 42 -34.89 -13.04 -5.34
CA LYS A 42 -35.81 -12.72 -6.45
C LYS A 42 -36.70 -13.90 -6.78
N ASN A 43 -36.13 -15.10 -6.86
CA ASN A 43 -36.87 -16.33 -7.12
C ASN A 43 -37.94 -16.56 -6.05
N PHE A 44 -37.58 -16.46 -4.77
CA PHE A 44 -38.51 -16.59 -3.65
C PHE A 44 -39.66 -15.58 -3.73
N CYS A 45 -39.33 -14.29 -3.96
CA CYS A 45 -40.34 -13.23 -4.06
C CYS A 45 -41.23 -13.35 -5.31
N SER A 46 -40.77 -14.00 -6.38
CA SER A 46 -41.59 -14.26 -7.57
C SER A 46 -42.61 -15.38 -7.36
N GLN A 47 -42.27 -16.37 -6.53
CA GLN A 47 -43.09 -17.55 -6.27
C GLN A 47 -44.08 -17.31 -5.12
N GLN A 48 -43.73 -16.44 -4.18
CA GLN A 48 -44.58 -16.07 -3.04
C GLN A 48 -44.98 -14.60 -3.14
N HIS A 49 -46.29 -14.31 -3.04
CA HIS A 49 -46.77 -12.93 -2.90
C HIS A 49 -46.37 -12.39 -1.53
N THR A 50 -45.21 -11.73 -1.45
CA THR A 50 -44.60 -11.24 -0.21
C THR A 50 -44.42 -9.72 -0.25
N ARG A 51 -44.27 -9.10 0.93
CA ARG A 51 -43.92 -7.68 1.08
C ARG A 51 -42.41 -7.46 1.20
N LEU A 52 -41.64 -8.53 1.09
CA LEU A 52 -40.20 -8.54 1.25
C LEU A 52 -39.45 -7.61 0.28
N PRO A 53 -39.77 -7.46 -1.02
CA PRO A 53 -38.95 -6.70 -1.96
C PRO A 53 -38.61 -5.26 -1.52
N ASP A 54 -39.58 -4.60 -0.88
CA ASP A 54 -39.48 -3.20 -0.40
C ASP A 54 -39.18 -3.12 1.11
N SER A 55 -38.79 -4.22 1.73
CA SER A 55 -38.53 -4.29 3.17
C SER A 55 -37.09 -3.91 3.55
N PRO A 56 -36.84 -3.53 4.82
CA PRO A 56 -35.50 -3.41 5.37
C PRO A 56 -34.67 -4.69 5.21
N LEU A 57 -35.29 -5.87 5.33
CA LEU A 57 -34.62 -7.16 5.15
C LEU A 57 -34.10 -7.33 3.72
N ALA A 58 -34.84 -6.88 2.70
CA ALA A 58 -34.33 -6.86 1.33
C ALA A 58 -33.14 -5.92 1.16
N GLY A 59 -33.12 -4.80 1.90
CA GLY A 59 -31.96 -3.92 1.99
C GLY A 59 -30.72 -4.65 2.52
N VAL A 60 -30.87 -5.44 3.59
CA VAL A 60 -29.80 -6.27 4.16
C VAL A 60 -29.32 -7.31 3.15
N ILE A 61 -30.22 -8.06 2.51
CA ILE A 61 -29.86 -9.06 1.51
C ILE A 61 -29.14 -8.42 0.31
N ARG A 62 -29.63 -7.28 -0.19
CA ARG A 62 -28.97 -6.48 -1.25
C ARG A 62 -27.57 -6.00 -0.87
N ALA A 63 -27.34 -5.68 0.39
CA ALA A 63 -26.03 -5.25 0.87
C ALA A 63 -25.12 -6.43 1.27
N SER A 64 -25.62 -7.65 1.34
CA SER A 64 -24.87 -8.83 1.79
C SER A 64 -23.89 -9.30 0.73
N GLN A 65 -22.62 -9.48 1.10
CA GLN A 65 -21.56 -9.93 0.20
C GLN A 65 -21.43 -11.47 0.19
N GLU A 66 -21.67 -12.09 1.34
CA GLU A 66 -21.73 -13.54 1.48
C GLU A 66 -22.63 -13.94 2.65
N ALA A 67 -23.14 -15.17 2.58
CA ALA A 67 -23.78 -15.84 3.70
C ALA A 67 -23.10 -17.18 4.00
N VAL A 68 -23.06 -17.53 5.27
CA VAL A 68 -22.61 -18.84 5.76
C VAL A 68 -23.80 -19.53 6.41
N VAL A 69 -24.02 -20.79 6.06
CA VAL A 69 -25.24 -21.52 6.37
C VAL A 69 -24.91 -22.83 7.07
N ASN A 70 -25.43 -23.00 8.29
CA ASN A 70 -25.44 -24.28 8.98
C ASN A 70 -26.66 -24.34 9.90
N ALA A 71 -27.69 -25.08 9.48
CA ALA A 71 -28.98 -25.09 10.16
C ALA A 71 -28.82 -25.43 11.67
N PRO A 72 -29.48 -24.69 12.59
CA PRO A 72 -30.52 -23.68 12.35
C PRO A 72 -30.01 -22.24 12.17
N TRP A 73 -28.71 -22.06 11.95
CA TRP A 73 -28.05 -20.76 11.89
C TRP A 73 -27.82 -20.28 10.45
N PHE A 74 -27.99 -18.97 10.27
CA PHE A 74 -27.75 -18.27 9.01
C PHE A 74 -26.98 -16.98 9.31
N TYR A 75 -25.73 -16.91 8.85
CA TYR A 75 -24.82 -15.80 9.09
C TYR A 75 -24.66 -14.96 7.83
N LEU A 76 -24.61 -13.64 7.97
CA LEU A 76 -24.47 -12.68 6.86
C LEU A 76 -23.28 -11.74 7.09
N ALA A 77 -22.45 -11.58 6.07
CA ALA A 77 -21.50 -10.48 5.98
C ALA A 77 -22.09 -9.36 5.12
N VAL A 78 -22.40 -8.23 5.74
CA VAL A 78 -23.19 -7.15 5.14
C VAL A 78 -22.34 -5.91 4.95
N ARG A 79 -22.31 -5.41 3.71
CA ARG A 79 -21.53 -4.24 3.29
C ARG A 79 -22.46 -3.13 2.77
N PRO A 80 -23.15 -2.39 3.65
CA PRO A 80 -24.10 -1.35 3.23
C PRO A 80 -23.45 -0.16 2.54
N ALA A 81 -22.16 0.08 2.79
CA ALA A 81 -21.38 1.13 2.15
C ALA A 81 -19.93 0.68 1.99
N VAL A 82 -19.19 1.40 1.15
CA VAL A 82 -17.77 1.12 0.91
C VAL A 82 -16.98 1.06 2.22
N ALA A 83 -16.29 -0.06 2.45
CA ALA A 83 -15.48 -0.31 3.63
C ALA A 83 -16.22 -0.18 4.96
N ARG A 84 -17.54 -0.40 4.96
CA ARG A 84 -18.37 -0.49 6.17
C ARG A 84 -19.00 -1.87 6.21
N TRP A 85 -18.58 -2.66 7.18
CA TRP A 85 -18.97 -4.04 7.34
C TRP A 85 -19.74 -4.25 8.64
N TYR A 86 -20.74 -5.12 8.57
CA TYR A 86 -21.52 -5.60 9.71
C TYR A 86 -21.73 -7.09 9.54
N TYR A 87 -21.63 -7.84 10.64
CA TYR A 87 -21.83 -9.28 10.63
C TYR A 87 -23.06 -9.59 11.45
N LEU A 88 -23.98 -10.34 10.86
CA LEU A 88 -25.24 -10.71 11.49
C LEU A 88 -25.33 -12.21 11.60
N ARG A 89 -25.95 -12.70 12.67
CA ARG A 89 -26.42 -14.09 12.75
C ARG A 89 -27.93 -14.14 12.98
N PHE A 90 -28.56 -15.12 12.36
CA PHE A 90 -29.97 -15.42 12.51
C PHE A 90 -30.14 -16.85 12.97
N HIS A 91 -30.84 -17.04 14.09
CA HIS A 91 -31.37 -18.35 14.45
C HIS A 91 -32.75 -18.50 13.80
N VAL A 92 -32.88 -19.36 12.79
CA VAL A 92 -34.10 -19.44 11.98
C VAL A 92 -35.30 -19.92 12.81
N GLU A 93 -35.16 -20.97 13.62
CA GLU A 93 -36.30 -21.49 14.42
C GLU A 93 -36.69 -20.59 15.60
N GLN A 94 -35.71 -20.00 16.30
CA GLN A 94 -35.97 -19.08 17.42
C GLN A 94 -36.31 -17.66 16.95
N ARG A 95 -36.10 -17.36 15.66
CA ARG A 95 -36.35 -16.06 15.03
C ARG A 95 -35.59 -14.91 15.71
N VAL A 96 -34.36 -15.19 16.13
CA VAL A 96 -33.47 -14.23 16.80
C VAL A 96 -32.45 -13.72 15.78
N LEU A 97 -32.31 -12.39 15.72
CA LEU A 97 -31.30 -11.69 14.94
C LEU A 97 -30.34 -10.98 15.90
N GLU A 98 -29.04 -11.16 15.71
CA GLU A 98 -28.00 -10.49 16.48
C GLU A 98 -26.90 -9.96 15.56
N GLU A 99 -26.35 -8.79 15.91
CA GLU A 99 -25.11 -8.27 15.32
C GLU A 99 -23.94 -8.87 16.12
N ILE A 100 -22.98 -9.46 15.42
CA ILE A 100 -21.86 -10.18 16.00
C ILE A 100 -20.54 -9.56 15.54
N PRO A 101 -19.45 -9.76 16.30
CA PRO A 101 -18.15 -9.31 15.86
C PRO A 101 -17.60 -10.22 14.75
N VAL A 102 -16.60 -9.71 14.02
CA VAL A 102 -16.06 -10.38 12.81
C VAL A 102 -15.40 -11.72 13.15
N GLU A 103 -14.73 -11.82 14.29
CA GLU A 103 -14.09 -13.04 14.76
C GLU A 103 -15.10 -14.18 14.95
N GLU A 104 -16.32 -13.89 15.40
CA GLU A 104 -17.37 -14.90 15.53
C GLU A 104 -17.87 -15.36 14.17
N PHE A 105 -18.06 -14.43 13.23
CA PHE A 105 -18.44 -14.75 11.85
C PHE A 105 -17.39 -15.64 11.17
N LEU A 106 -16.10 -15.27 11.28
CA LEU A 106 -14.99 -16.04 10.72
C LEU A 106 -14.87 -17.42 11.38
N ALA A 107 -15.01 -17.51 12.71
CA ALA A 107 -15.02 -18.79 13.42
C ALA A 107 -16.15 -19.72 12.96
N PHE A 108 -17.32 -19.17 12.62
CA PHE A 108 -18.44 -19.94 12.08
C PHE A 108 -18.16 -20.42 10.65
N LYS A 109 -17.53 -19.58 9.82
CA LYS A 109 -17.07 -19.89 8.47
C LYS A 109 -16.05 -21.03 8.45
N GLU A 110 -15.07 -21.01 9.36
CA GLU A 110 -14.06 -22.06 9.51
C GLU A 110 -14.66 -23.43 9.83
N ARG A 111 -15.66 -23.48 10.72
CA ARG A 111 -16.31 -24.74 11.13
C ARG A 111 -16.96 -25.49 9.96
N GLN A 112 -17.39 -24.78 8.92
CA GLN A 112 -17.98 -25.40 7.74
C GLN A 112 -16.97 -26.16 6.87
N VAL A 113 -15.67 -25.87 7.03
CA VAL A 113 -14.60 -26.49 6.24
C VAL A 113 -13.80 -27.48 7.08
N ASP A 114 -13.36 -27.07 8.28
CA ASP A 114 -12.47 -27.88 9.11
C ASP A 114 -13.21 -28.88 10.02
N GLY A 115 -14.53 -28.70 10.23
CA GLY A 115 -15.36 -29.57 11.07
C GLY A 115 -14.94 -29.71 12.54
N THR A 116 -13.87 -29.03 12.96
CA THR A 116 -13.29 -29.12 14.31
C THR A 116 -13.71 -27.92 15.14
N GLU A 117 -14.29 -28.19 16.31
CA GLU A 117 -14.51 -27.17 17.35
C GLU A 117 -13.33 -27.17 18.33
N GLY A 118 -12.86 -25.98 18.73
CA GLY A 118 -12.15 -25.82 20.00
C GLY A 118 -10.62 -25.71 19.97
N GLY A 119 -10.01 -25.20 18.91
CA GLY A 119 -8.59 -24.80 18.91
C GLY A 119 -8.38 -23.31 19.27
N TRP A 120 -7.27 -22.99 19.94
CA TRP A 120 -6.78 -21.61 20.05
C TRP A 120 -6.20 -21.20 18.69
N MET A 121 -6.99 -20.53 17.85
CA MET A 121 -6.53 -19.99 16.57
C MET A 121 -5.77 -18.68 16.78
N LEU A 122 -4.65 -18.49 16.10
CA LEU A 122 -3.95 -17.21 16.10
C LEU A 122 -4.84 -16.14 15.43
N GLU A 123 -5.18 -15.09 16.17
CA GLU A 123 -5.87 -13.92 15.64
C GLU A 123 -4.88 -12.78 15.39
N ILE A 124 -4.89 -12.27 14.16
CA ILE A 124 -4.11 -11.12 13.73
C ILE A 124 -5.03 -9.90 13.75
N ASP A 125 -4.77 -9.00 14.70
CA ASP A 125 -5.45 -7.72 14.85
C ASP A 125 -4.43 -6.58 14.84
N LEU A 126 -4.38 -5.84 13.73
CA LEU A 126 -3.46 -4.72 13.54
C LEU A 126 -4.09 -3.37 13.96
N GLN A 127 -5.38 -3.33 14.27
CA GLN A 127 -6.06 -2.10 14.66
C GLN A 127 -5.43 -1.41 15.89
N PRO A 128 -5.01 -2.13 16.96
CA PRO A 128 -4.36 -1.53 18.12
C PRO A 128 -3.05 -0.80 17.81
N PHE A 129 -2.29 -1.30 16.84
CA PHE A 129 -1.00 -0.73 16.43
C PHE A 129 -1.19 0.57 15.62
N ASN A 130 -2.34 0.72 14.95
CA ASN A 130 -2.66 1.88 14.11
C ASN A 130 -3.55 2.92 14.82
N ARG A 131 -3.64 2.91 16.16
CA ARG A 131 -4.52 3.83 16.93
C ARG A 131 -4.07 5.29 16.89
N GLU A 132 -2.76 5.53 16.84
CA GLU A 132 -2.20 6.89 16.85
C GLU A 132 -2.15 7.55 15.47
N PHE A 133 -2.39 6.76 14.42
CA PHE A 133 -2.39 7.25 13.05
C PHE A 133 -3.75 7.86 12.69
N PRO A 134 -3.76 9.05 12.06
CA PRO A 134 -5.00 9.69 11.67
C PRO A 134 -5.63 8.90 10.53
N ARG A 135 -6.97 8.79 10.53
CA ARG A 135 -7.72 8.03 9.54
C ARG A 135 -8.73 8.92 8.83
N MET A 136 -8.92 8.64 7.56
CA MET A 136 -10.02 9.23 6.79
C MET A 136 -11.35 8.62 7.26
N GLN A 137 -12.46 9.33 7.05
CA GLN A 137 -13.79 8.86 7.49
C GLN A 137 -14.78 8.71 6.34
N GLN A 138 -14.46 9.30 5.20
CA GLN A 138 -15.34 9.41 4.04
C GLN A 138 -14.81 8.55 2.90
N ALA A 139 -15.66 7.72 2.30
CA ALA A 139 -15.26 6.82 1.20
C ALA A 139 -14.59 7.58 0.04
N ARG A 140 -15.12 8.75 -0.33
CA ARG A 140 -14.55 9.63 -1.37
C ARG A 140 -13.12 10.11 -1.12
N SER A 141 -12.59 9.93 0.08
CA SER A 141 -11.22 10.30 0.45
C SER A 141 -10.25 9.13 0.37
N ILE A 142 -10.73 7.89 0.26
CA ILE A 142 -9.87 6.70 0.09
C ILE A 142 -8.98 6.89 -1.15
N GLY A 143 -7.69 6.54 -1.01
CA GLY A 143 -6.70 6.73 -2.07
C GLY A 143 -6.19 8.16 -2.25
N ARG A 144 -6.61 9.11 -1.40
CA ARG A 144 -6.10 10.50 -1.36
C ARG A 144 -5.28 10.75 -0.09
N GLY A 145 -4.47 9.76 0.27
CA GLY A 145 -3.74 9.71 1.53
C GLY A 145 -2.79 10.88 1.74
N VAL A 146 -2.00 11.24 0.72
CA VAL A 146 -1.05 12.37 0.79
C VAL A 146 -1.74 13.71 1.02
N GLU A 147 -2.89 13.97 0.38
CA GLU A 147 -3.66 15.20 0.59
C GLU A 147 -4.19 15.30 2.03
N PHE A 148 -4.59 14.17 2.60
CA PHE A 148 -5.02 14.10 4.00
C PHE A 148 -3.84 14.27 4.95
N LEU A 149 -2.71 13.61 4.67
CA LEU A 149 -1.50 13.71 5.47
C LEU A 149 -0.91 15.12 5.46
N ASN A 150 -0.91 15.81 4.32
CA ASN A 150 -0.47 17.20 4.20
C ASN A 150 -1.30 18.14 5.08
N ARG A 151 -2.63 17.95 5.12
CA ARG A 151 -3.53 18.71 6.03
C ARG A 151 -3.24 18.40 7.49
N HIS A 152 -3.01 17.13 7.82
CA HIS A 152 -2.70 16.70 9.18
C HIS A 152 -1.33 17.20 9.66
N LEU A 153 -0.30 17.16 8.80
CA LEU A 153 1.03 17.65 9.10
C LEU A 153 1.02 19.18 9.26
N SER A 154 0.36 19.89 8.35
CA SER A 154 0.20 21.35 8.43
C SER A 154 -0.46 21.77 9.75
N SER A 155 -1.53 21.09 10.18
CA SER A 155 -2.18 21.41 11.46
C SER A 155 -1.33 21.07 12.69
N ARG A 156 -0.51 20.01 12.64
CA ARG A 156 0.44 19.67 13.73
C ARG A 156 1.63 20.62 13.80
N LEU A 157 2.10 21.19 12.68
CA LEU A 157 3.14 22.22 12.69
C LEU A 157 2.69 23.45 13.50
N PHE A 158 1.40 23.80 13.45
CA PHE A 158 0.80 24.89 14.22
C PHE A 158 0.73 24.68 15.74
N GLN A 159 1.01 23.47 16.26
CA GLN A 159 0.91 23.20 17.70
C GLN A 159 2.28 23.35 18.37
N PRO A 160 2.65 24.54 18.90
CA PRO A 160 3.97 24.79 19.49
C PRO A 160 4.29 23.85 20.67
N LEU A 161 3.27 23.34 21.38
CA LEU A 161 3.41 22.35 22.44
C LEU A 161 3.91 20.98 21.94
N GLN A 162 3.74 20.65 20.66
CA GLN A 162 4.16 19.37 20.07
C GLN A 162 5.52 19.45 19.34
N GLY A 163 6.12 20.64 19.24
CA GLY A 163 7.45 20.82 18.65
C GLY A 163 7.55 20.56 17.14
N GLY A 164 6.44 20.71 16.39
CA GLY A 164 6.37 20.46 14.94
C GLY A 164 7.45 21.19 14.14
N ASP A 165 7.59 22.50 14.33
CA ASP A 165 8.62 23.31 13.64
C ASP A 165 10.05 22.82 13.92
N ARG A 166 10.29 22.23 15.10
CA ARG A 166 11.61 21.65 15.45
C ARG A 166 11.87 20.38 14.65
N ARG A 167 10.83 19.61 14.31
CA ARG A 167 10.95 18.43 13.44
C ARG A 167 11.29 18.84 12.01
N LEU A 168 10.62 19.85 11.46
CA LEU A 168 10.94 20.37 10.12
C LEU A 168 12.38 20.92 10.06
N LEU A 169 12.80 21.68 11.07
CA LEU A 169 14.20 22.12 11.19
C LEU A 169 15.17 20.94 11.31
N GLY A 170 14.84 19.94 12.13
CA GLY A 170 15.64 18.73 12.29
C GLY A 170 15.79 17.98 10.97
N PHE A 171 14.69 17.79 10.25
CA PHE A 171 14.62 17.17 8.94
C PHE A 171 15.52 17.87 7.92
N LEU A 172 15.41 19.19 7.78
CA LEU A 172 16.24 19.98 6.86
C LEU A 172 17.73 19.99 7.23
N ARG A 173 18.09 19.66 8.47
CA ARG A 173 19.49 19.60 8.96
C ARG A 173 20.13 18.23 8.84
N VAL A 174 19.35 17.15 8.83
CA VAL A 174 19.89 15.79 8.64
C VAL A 174 20.10 15.45 7.16
N HIS A 175 19.65 16.31 6.26
CA HIS A 175 19.68 16.07 4.83
C HIS A 175 21.09 16.17 4.26
N GLN A 176 21.63 15.06 3.76
CA GLN A 176 22.98 14.96 3.21
C GLN A 176 22.98 14.01 2.01
N HIS A 177 23.85 14.28 1.04
CA HIS A 177 24.13 13.38 -0.08
C HIS A 177 25.64 13.14 -0.18
N GLN A 178 26.08 11.88 -0.14
CA GLN A 178 27.51 11.50 -0.19
C GLN A 178 28.42 12.26 0.80
N GLY A 179 27.90 12.62 1.97
CA GLY A 179 28.64 13.37 2.99
C GLY A 179 28.62 14.89 2.81
N GLU A 180 28.09 15.39 1.68
CA GLU A 180 27.83 16.82 1.49
C GLU A 180 26.50 17.21 2.15
N GLN A 181 26.54 18.27 2.95
CA GLN A 181 25.35 18.81 3.59
C GLN A 181 24.46 19.51 2.58
N LEU A 182 23.16 19.25 2.63
CA LEU A 182 22.15 19.95 1.84
C LEU A 182 21.25 20.78 2.76
N MET A 183 20.55 21.73 2.13
CA MET A 183 19.54 22.61 2.75
C MET A 183 20.08 23.48 3.89
N LEU A 184 20.13 22.98 5.12
CA LEU A 184 20.52 23.75 6.31
C LEU A 184 21.77 23.17 6.97
N SER A 185 22.73 24.05 7.25
CA SER A 185 23.89 23.70 8.07
C SER A 185 23.53 23.57 9.55
N ARG A 186 24.45 23.00 10.34
CA ARG A 186 24.32 22.94 11.81
C ARG A 186 24.40 24.32 12.50
N ARG A 187 24.73 25.40 11.79
CA ARG A 187 24.76 26.77 12.33
C ARG A 187 23.37 27.25 12.77
N ILE A 188 22.31 26.74 12.15
CA ILE A 188 20.93 27.07 12.48
C ILE A 188 20.40 26.03 13.49
N SER A 189 20.42 26.39 14.77
CA SER A 189 20.06 25.47 15.88
C SER A 189 18.63 25.62 16.40
N SER A 190 17.90 26.65 15.95
CA SER A 190 16.54 26.93 16.42
C SER A 190 15.66 27.51 15.32
N VAL A 191 14.34 27.36 15.45
CA VAL A 191 13.34 27.91 14.52
C VAL A 191 13.42 29.43 14.47
N LYS A 192 13.66 30.09 15.61
CA LYS A 192 13.91 31.55 15.67
C LYS A 192 15.16 31.94 14.89
N GLY A 193 16.21 31.13 14.97
CA GLY A 193 17.43 31.28 14.18
C GLY A 193 17.14 31.12 12.68
N LEU A 194 16.36 30.11 12.30
CA LEU A 194 15.96 29.86 10.91
C LEU A 194 15.16 31.03 10.34
N ARG A 195 14.15 31.54 11.05
CA ARG A 195 13.38 32.73 10.62
C ARG A 195 14.28 33.96 10.42
N ARG A 196 15.30 34.15 11.27
CA ARG A 196 16.27 35.24 11.11
C ARG A 196 17.18 35.01 9.90
N ALA A 197 17.64 33.78 9.69
CA ALA A 197 18.47 33.40 8.55
C ALA A 197 17.72 33.61 7.23
N LEU A 198 16.46 33.18 7.14
CA LEU A 198 15.61 33.37 5.95
C LEU A 198 15.46 34.85 5.59
N ARG A 199 15.17 35.73 6.55
CA ARG A 199 15.09 37.18 6.29
C ARG A 199 16.39 37.76 5.74
N ARG A 200 17.53 37.40 6.33
CA ARG A 200 18.86 37.87 5.87
C ARG A 200 19.20 37.34 4.48
N ALA A 201 18.87 36.08 4.19
CA ALA A 201 19.06 35.50 2.87
C ALA A 201 18.19 36.21 1.83
N GLU A 202 16.93 36.49 2.15
CA GLU A 202 16.01 37.19 1.26
C GLU A 202 16.48 38.62 0.96
N GLU A 203 16.88 39.39 1.98
CA GLU A 203 17.45 40.74 1.79
C GLU A 203 18.67 40.72 0.86
N TYR A 204 19.57 39.74 1.04
CA TYR A 204 20.75 39.59 0.18
C TYR A 204 20.40 39.20 -1.25
N LEU A 205 19.55 38.17 -1.41
CA LEU A 205 19.16 37.62 -2.71
C LEU A 205 18.29 38.59 -3.53
N ALA A 206 17.50 39.44 -2.87
CA ALA A 206 16.72 40.48 -3.53
C ALA A 206 17.59 41.52 -4.26
N ALA A 207 18.84 41.72 -3.82
CA ALA A 207 19.80 42.61 -4.46
C ALA A 207 20.62 41.94 -5.58
N GLN A 208 20.47 40.63 -5.80
CA GLN A 208 21.21 39.89 -6.83
C GLN A 208 20.40 39.76 -8.13
N SER A 209 21.08 39.42 -9.23
CA SER A 209 20.40 39.02 -10.46
C SER A 209 19.57 37.76 -10.22
N ARG A 210 18.34 37.71 -10.76
CA ARG A 210 17.46 36.54 -10.65
C ARG A 210 18.04 35.27 -11.26
N ASP A 211 18.91 35.42 -12.25
CA ASP A 211 19.55 34.32 -12.99
C ASP A 211 20.91 33.92 -12.41
N ALA A 212 21.41 34.64 -11.40
CA ALA A 212 22.65 34.28 -10.73
C ALA A 212 22.54 32.88 -10.10
N SER A 213 23.63 32.15 -10.15
CA SER A 213 23.73 30.75 -9.74
C SER A 213 24.27 30.60 -8.32
N TRP A 214 24.21 29.38 -7.77
CA TRP A 214 24.82 29.08 -6.46
C TRP A 214 26.31 29.43 -6.39
N LYS A 215 27.05 29.38 -7.50
CA LYS A 215 28.48 29.75 -7.53
C LYS A 215 28.72 31.21 -7.17
N GLU A 216 27.76 32.09 -7.46
CA GLU A 216 27.87 33.53 -7.23
C GLU A 216 27.40 33.92 -5.82
N VAL A 217 26.33 33.28 -5.33
CA VAL A 217 25.67 33.67 -4.06
C VAL A 217 25.95 32.73 -2.89
N GLY A 218 26.46 31.53 -3.16
CA GLY A 218 26.57 30.42 -2.21
C GLY A 218 27.47 30.72 -1.02
N GLY A 219 28.62 31.37 -1.22
CA GLY A 219 29.53 31.71 -0.12
C GLY A 219 28.87 32.58 0.96
N THR A 220 28.07 33.56 0.53
CA THR A 220 27.29 34.40 1.45
C THR A 220 26.18 33.60 2.12
N LEU A 221 25.43 32.79 1.36
CA LEU A 221 24.35 31.95 1.91
C LEU A 221 24.86 30.94 2.95
N GLN A 222 26.03 30.34 2.73
CA GLN A 222 26.69 29.45 3.68
C GLN A 222 27.09 30.17 4.98
N SER A 223 27.55 31.42 4.89
CA SER A 223 27.83 32.24 6.08
C SER A 223 26.59 32.50 6.94
N ILE A 224 25.40 32.54 6.30
CA ILE A 224 24.10 32.70 6.95
C ILE A 224 23.58 31.34 7.49
N GLY A 225 24.05 30.24 6.91
CA GLY A 225 23.80 28.87 7.36
C GLY A 225 23.02 28.00 6.37
N PHE A 226 22.86 28.43 5.12
CA PHE A 226 22.21 27.68 4.04
C PHE A 226 23.24 26.95 3.18
N GLU A 227 22.94 25.70 2.85
CA GLU A 227 23.73 24.82 1.99
C GLU A 227 23.00 24.59 0.65
N PRO A 228 23.63 23.97 -0.37
CA PRO A 228 22.98 23.73 -1.67
C PRO A 228 21.64 22.98 -1.58
N GLY A 229 20.80 23.15 -2.61
CA GLY A 229 19.51 22.45 -2.73
C GLY A 229 18.26 23.34 -2.69
N TRP A 230 18.40 24.66 -2.59
CA TRP A 230 17.26 25.61 -2.59
C TRP A 230 16.76 25.99 -3.99
N GLY A 231 17.61 25.82 -5.01
CA GLY A 231 17.34 26.29 -6.36
C GLY A 231 18.62 26.48 -7.16
N ARG A 232 18.54 26.31 -8.49
CA ARG A 232 19.66 26.55 -9.42
C ARG A 232 19.97 28.03 -9.61
N THR A 233 18.91 28.85 -9.65
CA THR A 233 18.98 30.29 -9.82
C THR A 233 18.48 31.01 -8.57
N VAL A 234 18.92 32.24 -8.35
CA VAL A 234 18.42 33.11 -7.26
C VAL A 234 16.90 33.17 -7.25
N GLY A 235 16.26 33.28 -8.42
CA GLY A 235 14.80 33.25 -8.53
C GLY A 235 14.18 32.01 -7.87
N ARG A 236 14.70 30.82 -8.21
CA ARG A 236 14.23 29.56 -7.61
C ARG A 236 14.56 29.44 -6.12
N MET A 237 15.75 29.88 -5.72
CA MET A 237 16.16 29.89 -4.30
C MET A 237 15.21 30.74 -3.46
N ARG A 238 14.90 31.96 -3.90
CA ARG A 238 13.96 32.86 -3.23
C ARG A 238 12.57 32.24 -3.14
N ASP A 239 12.05 31.67 -4.23
CA ASP A 239 10.73 31.02 -4.20
C ASP A 239 10.67 29.89 -3.16
N THR A 240 11.72 29.05 -3.08
CA THR A 240 11.77 27.93 -2.12
C THR A 240 11.95 28.41 -0.68
N MET A 241 12.78 29.44 -0.46
CA MET A 241 12.97 30.05 0.87
C MET A 241 11.71 30.78 1.34
N GLN A 242 10.99 31.44 0.45
CA GLN A 242 9.71 32.09 0.74
C GLN A 242 8.65 31.06 1.14
N LEU A 243 8.54 29.93 0.41
CA LEU A 243 7.64 28.84 0.81
C LEU A 243 7.92 28.37 2.25
N LEU A 244 9.20 28.22 2.62
CA LEU A 244 9.55 27.84 3.99
C LEU A 244 9.22 28.95 5.00
N ALA A 245 9.47 30.21 4.65
CA ALA A 245 9.11 31.35 5.49
C ALA A 245 7.59 31.39 5.75
N ASP A 246 6.78 31.22 4.71
CA ASP A 246 5.33 31.16 4.78
C ASP A 246 4.87 29.99 5.65
N ILE A 247 5.43 28.79 5.47
CA ILE A 247 5.13 27.63 6.32
C ILE A 247 5.48 27.88 7.78
N LEU A 248 6.58 28.58 8.07
CA LEU A 248 6.97 28.90 9.44
C LEU A 248 6.14 30.04 10.05
N GLU A 249 5.46 30.85 9.25
CA GLU A 249 4.58 31.93 9.71
C GLU A 249 3.14 31.44 9.87
N ALA A 250 2.62 30.80 8.82
CA ALA A 250 1.29 30.22 8.74
C ALA A 250 1.32 28.95 7.86
N PRO A 251 1.50 27.75 8.45
CA PRO A 251 1.46 26.49 7.71
C PRO A 251 0.21 26.33 6.85
N ASP A 252 0.39 26.10 5.55
CA ASP A 252 -0.69 25.77 4.61
C ASP A 252 -0.40 24.40 3.98
N PRO A 253 -1.41 23.51 3.83
CA PRO A 253 -1.19 22.18 3.25
C PRO A 253 -0.60 22.22 1.83
N VAL A 254 -1.02 23.18 1.00
CA VAL A 254 -0.54 23.31 -0.39
C VAL A 254 0.89 23.84 -0.41
N ALA A 255 1.20 24.83 0.43
CA ALA A 255 2.56 25.34 0.59
C ALA A 255 3.51 24.25 1.11
N LEU A 256 3.08 23.46 2.10
CA LEU A 256 3.85 22.35 2.66
C LEU A 256 4.13 21.28 1.60
N GLU A 257 3.12 20.88 0.84
CA GLU A 257 3.27 19.91 -0.26
C GLU A 257 4.27 20.40 -1.31
N ARG A 258 4.12 21.66 -1.76
CA ARG A 258 5.02 22.29 -2.74
C ARG A 258 6.44 22.39 -2.20
N PHE A 259 6.61 22.71 -0.92
CA PHE A 259 7.92 22.78 -0.29
C PHE A 259 8.57 21.41 -0.19
N LEU A 260 7.90 20.42 0.41
CA LEU A 260 8.42 19.05 0.54
C LEU A 260 8.74 18.44 -0.83
N GLY A 261 7.89 18.67 -1.83
CA GLY A 261 8.12 18.20 -3.20
C GLY A 261 9.33 18.85 -3.89
N ARG A 262 9.79 20.02 -3.41
CA ARG A 262 11.00 20.70 -3.90
C ARG A 262 12.27 20.25 -3.19
N ILE A 263 12.19 19.64 -2.02
CA ILE A 263 13.39 19.21 -1.29
C ILE A 263 14.05 18.07 -2.09
N PRO A 264 15.35 18.19 -2.43
CA PRO A 264 16.03 17.19 -3.22
C PRO A 264 16.33 15.95 -2.36
N MET A 265 15.39 15.01 -2.26
CA MET A 265 15.48 13.85 -1.35
C MET A 265 15.86 12.54 -2.04
N ILE A 266 15.43 12.35 -3.28
CA ILE A 266 15.49 11.05 -3.96
C ILE A 266 16.54 11.14 -5.06
N PHE A 267 17.68 10.49 -4.85
CA PHE A 267 18.79 10.39 -5.80
C PHE A 267 19.02 8.95 -6.23
N LYS A 268 18.85 8.00 -5.30
CA LYS A 268 19.07 6.57 -5.49
C LYS A 268 17.77 5.82 -5.23
N LEU A 269 17.31 5.04 -6.20
CA LEU A 269 16.03 4.34 -6.14
C LEU A 269 16.22 2.86 -6.43
N ALA A 270 15.63 2.00 -5.60
CA ALA A 270 15.58 0.56 -5.82
C ALA A 270 14.14 0.11 -6.13
N ILE A 271 13.95 -0.66 -7.20
CA ILE A 271 12.65 -1.24 -7.58
C ILE A 271 12.78 -2.76 -7.55
N LEU A 272 11.93 -3.45 -6.80
CA LEU A 272 12.00 -4.90 -6.61
C LEU A 272 10.94 -5.58 -7.46
N SER A 273 11.37 -6.52 -8.31
CA SER A 273 10.49 -7.37 -9.13
C SER A 273 11.13 -8.76 -9.33
N PRO A 274 11.15 -9.64 -8.30
CA PRO A 274 11.94 -10.87 -8.32
C PRO A 274 11.47 -11.93 -9.34
N HIS A 275 10.16 -12.23 -9.40
CA HIS A 275 9.64 -13.27 -10.27
C HIS A 275 9.65 -12.90 -11.77
N GLY A 276 9.37 -13.92 -12.60
CA GLY A 276 9.23 -13.78 -14.04
C GLY A 276 10.57 -13.64 -14.78
N TYR A 277 10.51 -13.51 -16.10
CA TYR A 277 11.65 -13.20 -16.94
C TYR A 277 11.72 -11.68 -17.14
N PHE A 278 12.35 -10.97 -16.21
CA PHE A 278 12.47 -9.51 -16.33
C PHE A 278 13.60 -9.15 -17.30
N GLY A 279 13.25 -8.47 -18.40
CA GLY A 279 14.19 -8.03 -19.45
C GLY A 279 13.49 -7.15 -20.49
N GLN A 280 14.26 -6.61 -21.43
CA GLN A 280 13.75 -5.61 -22.40
C GLN A 280 13.36 -6.19 -23.76
N ALA A 281 13.80 -7.41 -24.07
CA ALA A 281 13.53 -8.08 -25.35
C ALA A 281 13.32 -9.59 -25.15
N ASN A 282 12.47 -10.19 -25.98
CA ASN A 282 12.17 -11.63 -26.00
C ASN A 282 11.60 -12.21 -24.70
N VAL A 283 11.06 -11.37 -23.80
CA VAL A 283 10.50 -11.84 -22.51
C VAL A 283 8.98 -11.85 -22.44
N LEU A 284 8.28 -10.97 -23.18
CA LEU A 284 6.83 -10.86 -23.10
C LEU A 284 6.15 -12.15 -23.60
N GLY A 285 5.22 -12.68 -22.80
CA GLY A 285 4.55 -13.95 -23.07
C GLY A 285 5.24 -15.17 -22.47
N LEU A 286 6.44 -15.01 -21.88
CA LEU A 286 7.00 -16.05 -21.01
C LEU A 286 6.20 -16.17 -19.70
N PRO A 287 6.25 -17.33 -19.02
CA PRO A 287 5.57 -17.51 -17.74
C PRO A 287 5.87 -16.39 -16.74
N ASP A 288 4.81 -15.93 -16.06
CA ASP A 288 4.84 -14.84 -15.08
C ASP A 288 5.42 -13.51 -15.61
N THR A 289 5.41 -13.31 -16.93
CA THR A 289 6.01 -12.14 -17.58
C THR A 289 4.98 -11.42 -18.43
N GLY A 290 4.52 -10.25 -17.95
CA GLY A 290 3.44 -9.50 -18.60
C GLY A 290 3.48 -8.01 -18.31
N GLY A 291 2.31 -7.44 -18.02
CA GLY A 291 2.13 -6.00 -17.85
C GLY A 291 3.03 -5.35 -16.80
N GLN A 292 3.40 -6.07 -15.73
CA GLN A 292 4.31 -5.59 -14.69
C GLN A 292 5.69 -5.18 -15.24
N VAL A 293 6.24 -5.93 -16.20
CA VAL A 293 7.55 -5.60 -16.80
C VAL A 293 7.44 -4.31 -17.61
N VAL A 294 6.39 -4.18 -18.42
CA VAL A 294 6.12 -2.97 -19.22
C VAL A 294 5.92 -1.77 -18.30
N TYR A 295 5.09 -1.92 -17.27
CA TYR A 295 4.83 -0.88 -16.28
C TYR A 295 6.12 -0.37 -15.65
N ILE A 296 6.99 -1.25 -15.16
CA ILE A 296 8.24 -0.86 -14.49
C ILE A 296 9.20 -0.19 -15.47
N LEU A 297 9.36 -0.71 -16.69
CA LEU A 297 10.27 -0.10 -17.68
C LEU A 297 9.83 1.31 -18.08
N ASP A 298 8.53 1.55 -18.25
CA ASP A 298 8.01 2.88 -18.55
C ASP A 298 8.07 3.81 -17.33
N GLN A 299 7.78 3.28 -16.15
CA GLN A 299 7.90 4.01 -14.88
C GLN A 299 9.34 4.51 -14.68
N VAL A 300 10.35 3.65 -14.88
CA VAL A 300 11.76 4.02 -14.70
C VAL A 300 12.18 5.14 -15.64
N ARG A 301 11.76 5.11 -16.91
CA ARG A 301 12.04 6.20 -17.88
C ARG A 301 11.46 7.53 -17.43
N ALA A 302 10.21 7.51 -16.97
CA ALA A 302 9.54 8.71 -16.47
C ALA A 302 10.19 9.23 -15.16
N LEU A 303 10.49 8.33 -14.23
CA LEU A 303 11.12 8.65 -12.96
C LEU A 303 12.51 9.23 -13.13
N GLU A 304 13.37 8.64 -13.98
CA GLU A 304 14.71 9.18 -14.21
C GLU A 304 14.64 10.61 -14.75
N LYS A 305 13.77 10.84 -15.74
CA LYS A 305 13.58 12.18 -16.32
C LYS A 305 13.16 13.20 -15.25
N GLU A 306 12.17 12.85 -14.43
CA GLU A 306 11.69 13.72 -13.35
C GLU A 306 12.76 13.95 -12.27
N MET A 307 13.49 12.90 -11.87
CA MET A 307 14.58 12.98 -10.90
C MET A 307 15.68 13.93 -11.41
N ARG A 308 16.13 13.76 -12.66
CA ARG A 308 17.13 14.65 -13.28
C ARG A 308 16.66 16.09 -13.31
N GLN A 309 15.41 16.33 -13.72
CA GLN A 309 14.84 17.67 -13.77
C GLN A 309 14.79 18.31 -12.38
N ARG A 310 14.33 17.58 -11.36
CA ARG A 310 14.27 18.10 -9.98
C ARG A 310 15.64 18.39 -9.41
N ILE A 311 16.59 17.47 -9.55
CA ILE A 311 17.97 17.66 -9.07
C ILE A 311 18.58 18.91 -9.73
N PHE A 312 18.41 19.03 -11.06
CA PHE A 312 18.89 20.18 -11.81
C PHE A 312 18.26 21.49 -11.32
N GLU A 313 16.93 21.54 -11.17
CA GLU A 313 16.19 22.72 -10.71
C GLU A 313 16.60 23.18 -9.30
N GLN A 314 17.00 22.26 -8.42
CA GLN A 314 17.48 22.57 -7.08
C GLN A 314 18.95 23.00 -7.02
N GLY A 315 19.61 23.08 -8.18
CA GLY A 315 20.98 23.58 -8.28
C GLY A 315 22.04 22.55 -7.91
N LEU A 316 21.69 21.27 -8.02
CA LEU A 316 22.61 20.16 -7.77
C LEU A 316 23.05 19.55 -9.11
N ASP A 317 24.31 19.12 -9.15
CA ASP A 317 24.91 18.44 -10.30
C ASP A 317 25.13 16.95 -9.96
N ILE A 318 24.08 16.31 -9.44
CA ILE A 318 24.08 14.90 -9.03
C ILE A 318 23.41 14.07 -10.13
N GLU A 319 24.04 12.95 -10.49
CA GLU A 319 23.42 11.96 -11.36
C GLU A 319 22.54 11.03 -10.53
N PRO A 320 21.22 10.93 -10.81
CA PRO A 320 20.39 9.94 -10.14
C PRO A 320 20.80 8.52 -10.53
N ARG A 321 20.41 7.53 -9.73
CA ARG A 321 20.59 6.11 -10.05
C ARG A 321 19.32 5.34 -9.74
N ILE A 322 18.85 4.54 -10.69
CA ILE A 322 17.70 3.65 -10.49
C ILE A 322 18.12 2.22 -10.80
N LEU A 323 17.96 1.32 -9.83
CA LEU A 323 18.21 -0.12 -10.02
C LEU A 323 16.91 -0.90 -9.91
N VAL A 324 16.56 -1.60 -10.99
CA VAL A 324 15.49 -2.60 -10.98
C VAL A 324 16.11 -3.94 -10.60
N VAL A 325 15.88 -4.38 -9.37
CA VAL A 325 16.42 -5.62 -8.84
C VAL A 325 15.46 -6.77 -9.10
N THR A 326 15.97 -7.80 -9.76
CA THR A 326 15.22 -8.99 -10.17
C THR A 326 16.09 -10.24 -10.06
N ARG A 327 15.52 -11.41 -10.34
CA ARG A 327 16.24 -12.67 -10.28
C ARG A 327 17.17 -12.84 -11.48
N LEU A 328 18.39 -13.33 -11.22
CA LEU A 328 19.28 -13.86 -12.25
C LEU A 328 18.90 -15.31 -12.57
N ILE A 329 18.61 -15.58 -13.84
CA ILE A 329 18.20 -16.89 -14.35
C ILE A 329 19.25 -17.37 -15.37
N PRO A 330 20.20 -18.24 -14.98
CA PRO A 330 21.21 -18.78 -15.88
C PRO A 330 20.62 -19.52 -17.11
N GLU A 331 19.48 -20.20 -16.95
CA GLU A 331 18.78 -20.84 -18.06
C GLU A 331 17.80 -19.87 -18.73
N ALA A 332 18.34 -18.78 -19.27
CA ALA A 332 17.59 -17.61 -19.75
C ALA A 332 16.78 -17.83 -21.05
N ARG A 333 16.85 -19.00 -21.70
CA ARG A 333 16.09 -19.33 -22.93
C ARG A 333 16.21 -18.28 -24.07
N GLY A 334 17.40 -17.70 -24.24
CA GLY A 334 17.66 -16.70 -25.29
C GLY A 334 17.29 -15.26 -24.93
N THR A 335 16.91 -15.00 -23.68
CA THR A 335 16.78 -13.65 -23.12
C THR A 335 18.10 -13.18 -22.50
N THR A 336 18.11 -11.98 -21.93
CA THR A 336 19.23 -11.40 -21.17
C THR A 336 19.12 -11.66 -19.66
N CYS A 337 18.22 -12.55 -19.22
CA CYS A 337 17.98 -12.80 -17.78
C CYS A 337 19.16 -13.45 -17.04
N ASP A 338 20.18 -13.92 -17.75
CA ASP A 338 21.45 -14.42 -17.23
C ASP A 338 22.50 -13.32 -17.03
N GLN A 339 22.26 -12.11 -17.53
CA GLN A 339 23.17 -10.98 -17.41
C GLN A 339 22.93 -10.22 -16.10
N ARG A 340 23.96 -10.17 -15.23
CA ARG A 340 23.90 -9.50 -13.93
C ARG A 340 23.47 -8.04 -14.04
N MET A 341 24.00 -7.30 -15.01
CA MET A 341 23.69 -5.88 -15.21
C MET A 341 23.24 -5.63 -16.64
N GLU A 342 22.13 -4.93 -16.82
CA GLU A 342 21.60 -4.54 -18.12
C GLU A 342 21.10 -3.08 -18.08
N PRO A 343 21.69 -2.15 -18.85
CA PRO A 343 21.20 -0.78 -18.96
C PRO A 343 19.77 -0.73 -19.53
N ILE A 344 18.92 0.13 -18.97
CA ILE A 344 17.55 0.30 -19.47
C ILE A 344 17.55 1.26 -20.66
N ALA A 345 17.02 0.81 -21.79
CA ALA A 345 16.93 1.58 -23.02
C ALA A 345 16.06 2.83 -22.83
N GLY A 346 16.56 3.96 -23.33
CA GLY A 346 15.92 5.28 -23.17
C GLY A 346 16.23 5.97 -21.85
N THR A 347 17.24 5.49 -21.11
CA THR A 347 17.68 6.04 -19.83
C THR A 347 19.20 6.16 -19.80
N ASP A 348 19.74 7.13 -19.05
CA ASP A 348 21.18 7.33 -18.91
C ASP A 348 21.72 6.67 -17.64
N TYR A 349 20.88 6.52 -16.61
CA TYR A 349 21.31 6.17 -15.26
C TYR A 349 20.46 5.10 -14.58
N SER A 350 19.69 4.36 -15.37
CA SER A 350 18.86 3.27 -14.88
C SER A 350 19.32 1.92 -15.44
N SER A 351 19.31 0.90 -14.59
CA SER A 351 19.76 -0.44 -14.98
C SER A 351 18.98 -1.53 -14.25
N ILE A 352 18.93 -2.71 -14.86
CA ILE A 352 18.44 -3.94 -14.24
C ILE A 352 19.62 -4.59 -13.54
N LEU A 353 19.48 -4.89 -12.25
CA LEU A 353 20.41 -5.66 -11.44
C LEU A 353 19.81 -7.04 -11.16
N ARG A 354 20.50 -8.10 -11.57
CA ARG A 354 20.04 -9.48 -11.40
C ARG A 354 20.85 -10.21 -10.34
N VAL A 355 20.16 -10.76 -9.36
CA VAL A 355 20.77 -11.52 -8.25
C VAL A 355 20.22 -12.95 -8.26
N PRO A 356 21.07 -13.98 -8.16
CA PRO A 356 20.61 -15.37 -8.24
C PRO A 356 19.81 -15.77 -7.00
N PHE A 357 18.86 -16.68 -7.19
CA PHE A 357 18.34 -17.47 -6.08
C PHE A 357 19.34 -18.56 -5.71
N ARG A 358 19.38 -18.92 -4.42
CA ARG A 358 20.22 -19.99 -3.90
C ARG A 358 19.43 -21.05 -3.18
N SER A 359 19.79 -22.31 -3.38
CA SER A 359 19.25 -23.42 -2.61
C SER A 359 19.72 -23.36 -1.15
N ALA A 360 19.17 -24.23 -0.30
CA ALA A 360 19.62 -24.37 1.09
C ALA A 360 21.12 -24.76 1.21
N THR A 361 21.71 -25.36 0.16
CA THR A 361 23.15 -25.69 0.10
C THR A 361 24.00 -24.54 -0.45
N GLY A 362 23.41 -23.41 -0.84
CA GLY A 362 24.09 -22.23 -1.37
C GLY A 362 24.33 -22.25 -2.89
N GLU A 363 23.90 -23.31 -3.58
CA GLU A 363 24.03 -23.43 -5.03
C GLU A 363 23.04 -22.53 -5.77
N VAL A 364 23.47 -21.96 -6.90
CA VAL A 364 22.60 -21.10 -7.72
C VAL A 364 21.49 -21.93 -8.36
N VAL A 365 20.24 -21.54 -8.14
CA VAL A 365 19.08 -22.17 -8.78
C VAL A 365 18.93 -21.67 -10.20
N ARG A 366 19.24 -22.54 -11.16
CA ARG A 366 19.49 -22.17 -12.56
C ARG A 366 18.24 -22.00 -13.42
N HIS A 367 17.21 -22.81 -13.17
CA HIS A 367 15.97 -22.84 -13.93
C HIS A 367 14.96 -21.81 -13.41
N TRP A 368 14.03 -21.39 -14.26
CA TRP A 368 12.91 -20.54 -13.85
C TRP A 368 12.01 -21.23 -12.83
N ILE A 369 11.46 -20.43 -11.90
CA ILE A 369 10.54 -20.89 -10.85
C ILE A 369 9.28 -20.04 -10.95
N SER A 370 8.12 -20.69 -10.81
CA SER A 370 6.82 -20.03 -10.75
C SER A 370 6.78 -18.99 -9.63
N ARG A 371 6.09 -17.86 -9.84
CA ARG A 371 5.86 -16.84 -8.81
C ARG A 371 5.16 -17.38 -7.57
N PHE A 372 4.44 -18.50 -7.70
CA PHE A 372 3.82 -19.21 -6.57
C PHE A 372 4.82 -20.02 -5.74
N GLU A 373 6.01 -20.30 -6.25
CA GLU A 373 7.00 -21.21 -5.64
C GLU A 373 8.29 -20.47 -5.19
N VAL A 374 8.34 -19.14 -5.32
CA VAL A 374 9.56 -18.36 -5.02
C VAL A 374 9.83 -18.17 -3.52
N TRP A 375 8.84 -18.43 -2.66
CA TRP A 375 8.86 -18.07 -1.23
C TRP A 375 10.10 -18.55 -0.44
N PRO A 376 10.57 -19.80 -0.60
CA PRO A 376 11.72 -20.29 0.16
C PRO A 376 13.04 -19.57 -0.15
N TYR A 377 13.10 -18.80 -1.25
CA TYR A 377 14.30 -18.15 -1.73
C TYR A 377 14.39 -16.67 -1.32
N LEU A 378 13.26 -16.05 -0.91
CA LEU A 378 13.14 -14.59 -0.84
C LEU A 378 13.98 -13.95 0.27
N GLU A 379 14.13 -14.60 1.43
CA GLU A 379 14.93 -14.06 2.53
C GLU A 379 16.41 -14.00 2.17
N THR A 380 16.97 -15.11 1.68
CA THR A 380 18.36 -15.15 1.18
C THR A 380 18.53 -14.19 0.02
N PHE A 381 17.58 -14.16 -0.92
CA PHE A 381 17.61 -13.21 -2.04
C PHE A 381 17.63 -11.76 -1.55
N ALA A 382 16.81 -11.38 -0.57
CA ALA A 382 16.81 -10.03 0.01
C ALA A 382 18.17 -9.67 0.61
N ALA A 383 18.80 -10.59 1.37
CA ALA A 383 20.12 -10.36 1.94
C ALA A 383 21.23 -10.21 0.87
N GLU A 384 21.22 -11.00 -0.20
CA GLU A 384 22.17 -10.85 -1.31
C GLU A 384 21.90 -9.59 -2.11
N ALA A 385 20.65 -9.37 -2.51
CA ALA A 385 20.19 -8.20 -3.23
C ALA A 385 20.53 -6.90 -2.50
N GLY A 386 20.35 -6.83 -1.18
CA GLY A 386 20.69 -5.67 -0.38
C GLY A 386 22.18 -5.32 -0.44
N ARG A 387 23.06 -6.33 -0.39
CA ARG A 387 24.51 -6.12 -0.51
C ARG A 387 24.92 -5.63 -1.90
N GLU A 388 24.44 -6.30 -2.94
CA GLU A 388 24.72 -5.93 -4.33
C GLU A 388 24.15 -4.53 -4.66
N LEU A 389 22.93 -4.24 -4.21
CA LEU A 389 22.26 -2.95 -4.37
C LEU A 389 23.07 -1.81 -3.75
N VAL A 390 23.50 -1.96 -2.49
CA VAL A 390 24.30 -0.93 -1.79
C VAL A 390 25.66 -0.74 -2.46
N ALA A 391 26.28 -1.82 -2.95
CA ALA A 391 27.55 -1.75 -3.66
C ALA A 391 27.41 -0.96 -4.98
N GLU A 392 26.42 -1.30 -5.80
CA GLU A 392 26.17 -0.65 -7.10
C GLU A 392 25.72 0.81 -6.97
N LEU A 393 24.90 1.12 -5.95
CA LEU A 393 24.48 2.48 -5.66
C LEU A 393 25.57 3.31 -4.97
N GLY A 394 26.66 2.71 -4.49
CA GLY A 394 27.66 3.39 -3.65
C GLY A 394 27.05 3.95 -2.35
N GLY A 395 26.15 3.21 -1.72
CA GLY A 395 25.42 3.57 -0.50
C GLY A 395 23.97 3.14 -0.49
N ARG A 396 23.24 3.44 0.58
CA ARG A 396 21.81 3.09 0.70
C ARG A 396 20.95 3.82 -0.35
N PRO A 397 19.85 3.21 -0.82
CA PRO A 397 18.84 3.92 -1.60
C PRO A 397 18.10 4.94 -0.72
N ASP A 398 17.49 5.93 -1.37
CA ASP A 398 16.62 6.94 -0.74
C ASP A 398 15.15 6.49 -0.75
N LEU A 399 14.78 5.60 -1.68
CA LEU A 399 13.45 5.01 -1.81
C LEU A 399 13.55 3.57 -2.31
N ILE A 400 12.73 2.69 -1.72
CA ILE A 400 12.56 1.30 -2.14
C ILE A 400 11.10 1.11 -2.61
N VAL A 401 10.91 0.54 -3.79
CA VAL A 401 9.59 0.27 -4.38
C VAL A 401 9.43 -1.24 -4.59
N GLY A 402 8.56 -1.87 -3.81
CA GLY A 402 8.13 -3.25 -4.01
C GLY A 402 7.09 -3.38 -5.11
N ASN A 403 7.15 -4.46 -5.90
CA ASN A 403 6.15 -4.80 -6.91
C ASN A 403 5.70 -6.24 -6.73
N TYR A 404 4.37 -6.45 -6.69
CA TYR A 404 3.74 -7.74 -6.42
C TYR A 404 4.12 -8.33 -5.07
N SER A 405 3.54 -9.47 -4.69
CA SER A 405 3.69 -10.06 -3.36
C SER A 405 5.15 -10.36 -2.98
N ASP A 406 5.93 -10.96 -3.88
CA ASP A 406 7.34 -11.32 -3.65
C ASP A 406 8.25 -10.09 -3.59
N GLY A 407 8.08 -9.13 -4.53
CA GLY A 407 8.83 -7.88 -4.53
C GLY A 407 8.49 -6.99 -3.34
N ASN A 408 7.22 -6.97 -2.90
CA ASN A 408 6.77 -6.25 -1.71
C ASN A 408 7.36 -6.86 -0.43
N LEU A 409 7.45 -8.18 -0.34
CA LEU A 409 8.10 -8.85 0.81
C LEU A 409 9.60 -8.53 0.86
N VAL A 410 10.31 -8.66 -0.27
CA VAL A 410 11.74 -8.31 -0.37
C VAL A 410 11.96 -6.83 -0.05
N ALA A 411 11.11 -5.94 -0.56
CA ALA A 411 11.15 -4.52 -0.25
C ALA A 411 10.99 -4.25 1.25
N SER A 412 10.10 -4.99 1.93
CA SER A 412 9.86 -4.85 3.37
C SER A 412 11.08 -5.25 4.20
N LEU A 413 11.74 -6.35 3.82
CA LEU A 413 12.99 -6.80 4.46
C LEU A 413 14.10 -5.76 4.27
N LEU A 414 14.33 -5.31 3.03
CA LEU A 414 15.36 -4.34 2.70
C LEU A 414 15.12 -2.96 3.34
N ALA A 415 13.88 -2.49 3.35
CA ALA A 415 13.52 -1.19 3.93
C ALA A 415 13.74 -1.19 5.44
N ASN A 416 13.38 -2.28 6.14
CA ASN A 416 13.65 -2.43 7.56
C ASN A 416 15.16 -2.43 7.85
N ASP A 417 15.94 -3.18 7.09
CA ASP A 417 17.37 -3.35 7.32
C ASP A 417 18.16 -2.07 7.00
N LEU A 418 17.83 -1.40 5.90
CA LEU A 418 18.53 -0.20 5.43
C LEU A 418 17.95 1.10 6.01
N ARG A 419 16.80 1.02 6.70
CA ARG A 419 16.04 2.17 7.23
C ARG A 419 15.72 3.19 6.13
N VAL A 420 15.07 2.70 5.08
CA VAL A 420 14.73 3.47 3.87
C VAL A 420 13.21 3.51 3.71
N THR A 421 12.69 4.61 3.20
CA THR A 421 11.26 4.75 2.88
C THR A 421 10.82 3.67 1.90
N GLN A 422 9.69 3.02 2.19
CA GLN A 422 9.12 1.95 1.40
C GLN A 422 7.83 2.35 0.72
N CYS A 423 7.75 2.07 -0.59
CA CYS A 423 6.53 2.09 -1.38
C CYS A 423 6.17 0.66 -1.81
N ASN A 424 4.89 0.31 -1.79
CA ASN A 424 4.40 -0.93 -2.40
C ASN A 424 3.45 -0.65 -3.56
N ILE A 425 3.57 -1.47 -4.61
CA ILE A 425 2.64 -1.57 -5.73
C ILE A 425 2.23 -3.03 -5.85
N ALA A 426 0.97 -3.36 -5.56
CA ALA A 426 0.53 -4.75 -5.59
C ALA A 426 0.45 -5.31 -7.02
N HIS A 427 0.05 -4.49 -8.00
CA HIS A 427 -0.40 -4.90 -9.34
C HIS A 427 -1.64 -5.79 -9.34
N ALA A 428 -1.67 -6.80 -8.47
CA ALA A 428 -2.81 -7.64 -8.18
C ALA A 428 -2.67 -8.32 -6.82
N LEU A 429 -3.80 -8.57 -6.16
CA LEU A 429 -3.87 -9.41 -4.97
C LEU A 429 -4.66 -10.70 -5.29
N GLU A 430 -3.97 -11.85 -5.25
CA GLU A 430 -4.51 -13.11 -5.77
C GLU A 430 -5.75 -13.60 -5.00
N LYS A 431 -5.90 -13.25 -3.72
CA LYS A 431 -7.07 -13.62 -2.90
C LYS A 431 -8.41 -13.24 -3.54
N THR A 432 -8.44 -12.16 -4.33
CA THR A 432 -9.66 -11.73 -5.04
C THR A 432 -9.86 -12.39 -6.39
N LYS A 433 -8.82 -12.97 -6.99
CA LYS A 433 -8.92 -13.70 -8.26
C LYS A 433 -9.33 -15.15 -8.06
N TYR A 434 -8.93 -15.75 -6.94
CA TYR A 434 -9.24 -17.13 -6.60
C TYR A 434 -10.30 -17.15 -5.50
N LEU A 435 -11.55 -17.40 -5.90
CA LEU A 435 -12.69 -17.39 -4.99
C LEU A 435 -12.49 -18.40 -3.84
N TYR A 436 -12.71 -17.95 -2.60
CA TYR A 436 -12.52 -18.75 -1.38
C TYR A 436 -11.11 -19.34 -1.21
N SER A 437 -10.10 -18.79 -1.88
CA SER A 437 -8.70 -19.24 -1.76
C SER A 437 -8.12 -19.09 -0.35
N ASP A 438 -8.63 -18.16 0.45
CA ASP A 438 -8.30 -18.04 1.86
C ASP A 438 -8.89 -19.17 2.68
N LEU A 439 -10.17 -19.47 2.47
CA LEU A 439 -10.89 -20.50 3.20
C LEU A 439 -10.44 -21.92 2.83
N TYR A 440 -10.28 -22.22 1.54
CA TYR A 440 -9.84 -23.51 1.01
C TYR A 440 -8.36 -23.50 0.61
N TRP A 441 -7.54 -22.74 1.34
CA TRP A 441 -6.12 -22.58 1.03
C TRP A 441 -5.37 -23.91 0.97
N ARG A 442 -5.71 -24.86 1.86
CA ARG A 442 -5.07 -26.19 1.91
C ARG A 442 -5.26 -26.99 0.62
N GLU A 443 -6.42 -26.88 -0.02
CA GLU A 443 -6.71 -27.57 -1.29
C GLU A 443 -5.91 -26.96 -2.45
N ASN A 444 -5.49 -25.71 -2.30
CA ASN A 444 -4.75 -24.94 -3.29
C ASN A 444 -3.24 -24.89 -2.99
N GLU A 445 -2.80 -25.45 -1.85
CA GLU A 445 -1.47 -25.21 -1.32
C GLU A 445 -0.39 -25.86 -2.19
N ASP A 446 -0.61 -27.08 -2.68
CA ASP A 446 0.33 -27.80 -3.56
C ASP A 446 0.59 -27.10 -4.89
N GLN A 447 -0.33 -26.23 -5.35
CA GLN A 447 -0.25 -25.55 -6.63
C GLN A 447 0.13 -24.07 -6.51
N TYR A 448 -0.42 -23.37 -5.53
CA TYR A 448 -0.39 -21.91 -5.45
C TYR A 448 0.32 -21.37 -4.21
N HIS A 449 0.55 -22.20 -3.18
CA HIS A 449 1.18 -21.78 -1.94
C HIS A 449 0.58 -20.50 -1.33
N PHE A 450 -0.75 -20.41 -1.29
CA PHE A 450 -1.46 -19.22 -0.85
C PHE A 450 -1.19 -18.89 0.62
N ALA A 451 -0.85 -19.87 1.46
CA ALA A 451 -0.41 -19.60 2.83
C ALA A 451 0.78 -18.62 2.86
N ALA A 452 1.81 -18.89 2.06
CA ALA A 452 2.97 -18.01 1.98
C ALA A 452 2.61 -16.65 1.35
N GLN A 453 1.84 -16.67 0.26
CA GLN A 453 1.49 -15.44 -0.46
C GLN A 453 0.65 -14.47 0.38
N PHE A 454 -0.42 -14.96 1.01
CA PHE A 454 -1.31 -14.09 1.80
C PHE A 454 -0.63 -13.58 3.07
N THR A 455 0.28 -14.38 3.65
CA THR A 455 1.15 -13.93 4.75
C THR A 455 2.08 -12.81 4.26
N ALA A 456 2.73 -12.98 3.11
CA ALA A 456 3.62 -11.99 2.52
C ALA A 456 2.90 -10.68 2.19
N ASP A 457 1.70 -10.76 1.61
CA ASP A 457 0.84 -9.61 1.32
C ASP A 457 0.51 -8.85 2.61
N LEU A 458 0.10 -9.56 3.67
CA LEU A 458 -0.30 -8.96 4.94
C LEU A 458 0.87 -8.27 5.65
N ILE A 459 2.06 -8.89 5.63
CA ILE A 459 3.29 -8.28 6.12
C ILE A 459 3.56 -6.99 5.34
N ALA A 460 3.61 -7.08 4.01
CA ALA A 460 4.11 -5.99 3.21
C ALA A 460 3.14 -4.79 3.17
N MET A 461 1.82 -5.01 3.11
CA MET A 461 0.84 -3.91 3.13
C MET A 461 0.87 -3.11 4.45
N ASN A 462 1.29 -3.74 5.54
CA ASN A 462 1.42 -3.08 6.84
C ASN A 462 2.81 -2.51 7.10
N ALA A 463 3.85 -3.04 6.46
CA ALA A 463 5.21 -2.52 6.53
C ALA A 463 5.43 -1.25 5.69
N ALA A 464 4.69 -1.08 4.59
CA ALA A 464 4.88 0.03 3.67
C ALA A 464 4.57 1.40 4.30
N ASP A 465 5.44 2.39 4.05
CA ASP A 465 5.18 3.79 4.41
C ASP A 465 4.03 4.39 3.57
N PHE A 466 3.96 4.00 2.29
CA PHE A 466 2.84 4.31 1.41
C PHE A 466 2.61 3.23 0.35
N ILE A 467 1.39 3.16 -0.15
CA ILE A 467 0.93 2.20 -1.15
C ILE A 467 0.41 2.99 -2.34
N ILE A 468 0.91 2.66 -3.53
CA ILE A 468 0.38 3.17 -4.79
C ILE A 468 -0.54 2.12 -5.41
N THR A 469 -1.71 2.56 -5.83
CA THR A 469 -2.68 1.75 -6.59
C THR A 469 -3.06 2.47 -7.88
N SER A 470 -3.36 1.73 -8.93
CA SER A 470 -3.75 2.35 -10.21
C SER A 470 -5.18 2.86 -10.20
N THR A 471 -6.05 2.30 -9.36
CA THR A 471 -7.49 2.62 -9.33
C THR A 471 -8.07 2.64 -7.93
N TYR A 472 -9.17 3.37 -7.75
CA TYR A 472 -9.95 3.33 -6.51
C TYR A 472 -10.51 1.93 -6.24
N GLN A 473 -10.91 1.22 -7.29
CA GLN A 473 -11.49 -0.12 -7.22
C GLN A 473 -10.49 -1.15 -6.65
N GLU A 474 -9.20 -0.98 -6.92
CA GLU A 474 -8.14 -1.79 -6.32
C GLU A 474 -8.15 -1.68 -4.78
N ILE A 475 -8.40 -0.49 -4.23
CA ILE A 475 -8.43 -0.28 -2.78
C ILE A 475 -9.76 -0.75 -2.18
N ALA A 476 -10.86 -0.11 -2.60
CA ALA A 476 -12.15 -0.18 -1.91
C ALA A 476 -13.33 -0.58 -2.83
N GLY A 477 -13.02 -1.05 -4.04
CA GLY A 477 -14.00 -1.63 -4.94
C GLY A 477 -15.06 -0.64 -5.42
N ARG A 478 -16.29 -1.12 -5.47
CA ARG A 478 -17.49 -0.37 -5.86
C ARG A 478 -18.51 -0.42 -4.71
N GLN A 479 -19.71 0.08 -4.94
CA GLN A 479 -20.78 -0.03 -3.94
C GLN A 479 -21.22 -1.48 -3.73
N ASP A 480 -21.27 -2.25 -4.81
CA ASP A 480 -21.73 -3.64 -4.89
C ASP A 480 -20.60 -4.68 -4.80
N GLY A 481 -19.36 -4.31 -5.12
CA GLY A 481 -18.20 -5.22 -5.07
C GLY A 481 -17.10 -4.74 -4.12
N VAL A 482 -16.49 -5.69 -3.39
CA VAL A 482 -15.38 -5.46 -2.46
C VAL A 482 -14.08 -5.12 -3.21
N GLY A 483 -13.28 -4.20 -2.67
CA GLY A 483 -11.94 -3.90 -3.20
C GLY A 483 -10.92 -4.99 -2.95
N GLN A 484 -9.79 -4.95 -3.68
CA GLN A 484 -8.72 -5.94 -3.49
C GLN A 484 -8.11 -5.82 -2.10
N TYR A 485 -7.63 -4.64 -1.71
CA TYR A 485 -7.12 -4.40 -0.36
C TYR A 485 -8.20 -4.54 0.71
N GLU A 486 -9.41 -4.03 0.45
CA GLU A 486 -10.54 -4.19 1.38
C GLU A 486 -10.82 -5.66 1.72
N SER A 487 -10.63 -6.59 0.77
CA SER A 487 -10.82 -8.02 1.04
C SER A 487 -9.84 -8.60 2.06
N TYR A 488 -8.70 -7.93 2.33
CA TYR A 488 -7.72 -8.32 3.35
C TYR A 488 -8.00 -7.66 4.71
N GLN A 489 -9.05 -6.83 4.82
CA GLN A 489 -9.45 -6.23 6.10
C GLN A 489 -9.79 -7.32 7.13
N SER A 490 -10.54 -8.34 6.71
CA SER A 490 -10.87 -9.49 7.54
C SER A 490 -11.00 -10.74 6.68
N PHE A 491 -10.33 -11.82 7.06
CA PHE A 491 -10.45 -13.13 6.42
C PHE A 491 -9.90 -14.22 7.34
N THR A 492 -10.05 -15.47 6.95
CA THR A 492 -9.54 -16.60 7.73
C THR A 492 -8.91 -17.65 6.84
N MET A 493 -7.81 -18.24 7.32
CA MET A 493 -7.14 -19.40 6.74
C MET A 493 -7.24 -20.53 7.76
N PRO A 494 -8.29 -21.39 7.68
CA PRO A 494 -8.57 -22.38 8.71
C PRO A 494 -7.34 -23.21 9.09
N GLY A 495 -7.12 -23.38 10.39
CA GLY A 495 -5.96 -24.04 11.00
C GLY A 495 -4.59 -23.38 10.79
N LEU A 496 -4.51 -22.19 10.20
CA LEU A 496 -3.30 -21.38 10.13
C LEU A 496 -3.43 -20.13 11.01
N TYR A 497 -4.26 -19.17 10.60
CA TYR A 497 -4.58 -17.96 11.37
C TYR A 497 -5.89 -17.32 10.89
N ARG A 498 -6.44 -16.45 11.74
CA ARG A 498 -7.57 -15.57 11.45
C ARG A 498 -7.10 -14.13 11.42
N VAL A 499 -7.53 -13.35 10.43
CA VAL A 499 -7.26 -11.91 10.33
C VAL A 499 -8.55 -11.16 10.67
N VAL A 500 -8.54 -10.47 11.81
CA VAL A 500 -9.69 -9.69 12.32
C VAL A 500 -9.63 -8.26 11.78
N ASN A 501 -8.45 -7.65 11.82
CA ASN A 501 -8.16 -6.36 11.20
C ASN A 501 -6.78 -6.41 10.52
N GLY A 502 -6.76 -6.74 9.23
CA GLY A 502 -5.53 -6.88 8.46
C GLY A 502 -5.06 -5.61 7.76
N ILE A 503 -5.99 -4.77 7.31
CA ILE A 503 -5.70 -3.48 6.69
C ILE A 503 -6.92 -2.57 6.79
N ASP A 504 -6.70 -1.27 6.96
CA ASP A 504 -7.76 -0.27 6.95
C ASP A 504 -7.59 0.62 5.71
N VAL A 505 -8.53 0.52 4.77
CA VAL A 505 -8.50 1.28 3.50
C VAL A 505 -8.66 2.79 3.70
N PHE A 506 -9.03 3.24 4.90
CA PHE A 506 -9.06 4.66 5.27
C PHE A 506 -7.71 5.18 5.78
N GLU A 507 -6.67 4.34 5.83
CA GLU A 507 -5.32 4.76 6.18
C GLU A 507 -4.75 5.72 5.13
N PRO A 508 -4.03 6.77 5.55
CA PRO A 508 -3.45 7.77 4.66
C PRO A 508 -2.24 7.26 3.86
N LYS A 509 -1.86 5.98 4.02
CA LYS A 509 -0.81 5.34 3.23
C LYS A 509 -1.26 5.08 1.78
N PHE A 510 -2.56 4.93 1.52
CA PHE A 510 -3.09 4.66 0.18
C PHE A 510 -3.13 5.91 -0.70
N ASN A 511 -2.52 5.82 -1.88
CA ASN A 511 -2.46 6.88 -2.88
C ASN A 511 -2.76 6.32 -4.28
N ILE A 512 -3.72 6.92 -4.98
CA ILE A 512 -4.05 6.54 -6.36
C ILE A 512 -3.19 7.35 -7.32
N ILE A 513 -2.38 6.65 -8.12
CA ILE A 513 -1.58 7.22 -9.21
C ILE A 513 -1.78 6.32 -10.43
N SER A 514 -2.51 6.84 -11.43
CA SER A 514 -2.92 6.11 -12.63
C SER A 514 -1.93 6.23 -13.78
#